data_AF-A0A8K0H4A3-F1
#
_entry.id   AF-A0A8K0H4A3-F1
#
_cell.length_a   1.000
_cell.length_b   1.000
_cell.length_c   1.000
_cell.angle_alpha   90.00
_cell.angle_beta   90.00
_cell.angle_gamma   90.00
#
_symmetry.space_group_name_H-M   'P 1'
#
loop_
_entity.id
_entity.type
_entity.pdbx_description
1 polymer ?
#
loop_
_entity_poly.entity_id
_entity_poly.type
_entity_poly.pdbx_seq_one_letter_code
_entity_poly.pdbx_strand_id
1 'polypeptide(L)'
;MAERQTEKVPLLGMKNVDRQKMKQADLTSKVDDGMQISKALERKWIGKTEHITVDMREQIHSPPQTTTSTHTHSPPTATDTAAKGTTSAHTHSPPTASDDPGSALASNVNCRVYRAWECFMLIWAFICSYGTPFMFGVYNDSDISIPVLLIMFDGASTLIGLIDLFVEIWMWVKGFTAKGINGWIWCLLDIFGCIPWFIIFKTRVWGGLAIPRVLRIRKIFKWLQKKKHDADAERFAYRALELILVFFFWLHLEGCVFHYLATIPPPPLSKCDSCATWLTSLELRDGIDYSDITNVAKWKRYFMSLYFALITMSTVGYGAIHPVNFIEMVFMGHLLLPTLLSLAI
;
A
#
# COMPACT_ATOMS: atom_id res chain seq x y z
N MET A 1 -83.37 -14.07 17.22
CA MET A 1 -82.61 -14.45 16.01
C MET A 1 -81.19 -13.94 16.18
N ALA A 2 -80.24 -14.83 16.43
CA ALA A 2 -78.81 -14.51 16.51
C ALA A 2 -78.11 -15.33 15.44
N GLU A 3 -77.57 -14.65 14.43
CA GLU A 3 -76.86 -15.30 13.32
C GLU A 3 -75.35 -15.23 13.58
N ARG A 4 -74.73 -16.41 13.66
CA ARG A 4 -73.33 -16.65 14.03
C ARG A 4 -72.51 -16.73 12.72
N GLN A 5 -71.64 -15.76 12.46
CA GLN A 5 -70.68 -15.83 11.34
C GLN A 5 -69.57 -16.86 11.67
N THR A 6 -69.40 -17.85 10.80
CA THR A 6 -68.28 -18.81 10.83
C THR A 6 -67.12 -18.28 10.00
N GLU A 7 -66.02 -17.97 10.68
CA GLU A 7 -64.75 -17.55 10.10
C GLU A 7 -64.06 -18.72 9.39
N LYS A 8 -63.89 -18.62 8.06
CA LYS A 8 -63.10 -19.57 7.26
C LYS A 8 -61.62 -19.22 7.35
N VAL A 9 -60.84 -20.03 8.07
CA VAL A 9 -59.36 -19.96 8.11
C VAL A 9 -58.78 -20.31 6.73
N PRO A 10 -57.79 -19.57 6.20
CA PRO A 10 -57.28 -19.78 4.85
C PRO A 10 -56.29 -20.95 4.78
N LEU A 11 -56.73 -22.08 4.19
CA LEU A 11 -55.95 -23.28 3.85
C LEU A 11 -54.71 -23.04 2.95
N LEU A 12 -54.53 -21.82 2.42
CA LEU A 12 -53.41 -21.47 1.53
C LEU A 12 -52.09 -21.25 2.29
N GLY A 13 -52.15 -20.86 3.56
CA GLY A 13 -50.95 -20.58 4.39
C GLY A 13 -50.17 -21.85 4.77
N MET A 14 -50.88 -22.94 5.06
CA MET A 14 -50.25 -24.21 5.48
C MET A 14 -49.40 -24.85 4.36
N LYS A 15 -49.89 -24.83 3.11
CA LYS A 15 -49.14 -25.36 1.95
C LYS A 15 -47.82 -24.62 1.66
N ASN A 16 -47.72 -23.33 2.00
CA ASN A 16 -46.49 -22.56 1.83
C ASN A 16 -45.47 -22.85 2.94
N VAL A 17 -45.95 -23.03 4.17
CA VAL A 17 -45.09 -23.41 5.31
C VAL A 17 -44.48 -24.80 5.12
N ASP A 18 -45.26 -25.78 4.65
CA ASP A 18 -44.75 -27.13 4.40
C ASP A 18 -43.73 -27.17 3.25
N ARG A 19 -43.95 -26.35 2.22
CA ARG A 19 -43.00 -26.19 1.11
C ARG A 19 -41.68 -25.55 1.56
N GLN A 20 -41.73 -24.60 2.49
CA GLN A 20 -40.54 -23.99 3.07
C GLN A 20 -39.77 -24.98 3.95
N LYS A 21 -40.48 -25.78 4.77
CA LYS A 21 -39.86 -26.85 5.59
C LYS A 21 -39.16 -27.90 4.73
N MET A 22 -39.77 -28.32 3.62
CA MET A 22 -39.13 -29.27 2.69
C MET A 22 -37.87 -28.71 2.03
N LYS A 23 -37.90 -27.43 1.62
CA LYS A 23 -36.70 -26.77 1.06
C LYS A 23 -35.59 -26.63 2.08
N GLN A 24 -35.93 -26.36 3.34
CA GLN A 24 -34.96 -26.23 4.42
C GLN A 24 -34.34 -27.58 4.78
N ALA A 25 -35.13 -28.66 4.77
CA ALA A 25 -34.65 -30.03 4.97
C ALA A 25 -33.70 -30.51 3.85
N ASP A 26 -34.01 -30.18 2.58
CA ASP A 26 -33.14 -30.48 1.44
C ASP A 26 -31.80 -29.70 1.51
N LEU A 27 -31.84 -28.45 1.97
CA LEU A 27 -30.63 -27.66 2.19
C LEU A 27 -29.75 -28.25 3.31
N THR A 28 -30.36 -28.66 4.43
CA THR A 28 -29.61 -29.26 5.54
C THR A 28 -28.97 -30.60 5.14
N SER A 29 -29.66 -31.40 4.33
CA SER A 29 -29.10 -32.65 3.80
C SER A 29 -27.88 -32.41 2.91
N LYS A 30 -27.95 -31.42 2.01
CA LYS A 30 -26.84 -31.08 1.11
C LYS A 30 -25.62 -30.52 1.85
N VAL A 31 -25.85 -29.79 2.94
CA VAL A 31 -24.77 -29.29 3.82
C VAL A 31 -24.09 -30.43 4.56
N ASP A 32 -24.84 -31.40 5.07
CA ASP A 32 -24.29 -32.59 5.72
C ASP A 32 -23.47 -33.45 4.75
N ASP A 33 -23.96 -33.64 3.51
CA ASP A 33 -23.22 -34.37 2.47
C ASP A 33 -21.90 -33.67 2.11
N GLY A 34 -21.92 -32.34 1.96
CA GLY A 34 -20.72 -31.53 1.71
C GLY A 34 -19.71 -31.63 2.86
N MET A 35 -20.18 -31.62 4.10
CA MET A 35 -19.34 -31.75 5.29
C MET A 35 -18.69 -33.14 5.37
N GLN A 36 -19.38 -34.22 4.97
CA GLN A 36 -18.81 -35.56 4.91
C GLN A 36 -17.74 -35.69 3.83
N ILE A 37 -17.95 -35.08 2.66
CA ILE A 37 -16.96 -35.04 1.57
C ILE A 37 -15.71 -34.27 2.00
N SER A 38 -15.88 -33.13 2.68
CA SER A 38 -14.76 -32.35 3.24
C SER A 38 -13.92 -33.18 4.22
N LYS A 39 -14.57 -33.85 5.18
CA LYS A 39 -13.88 -34.72 6.15
C LYS A 39 -13.18 -35.91 5.48
N ALA A 40 -13.72 -36.44 4.39
CA ALA A 40 -13.08 -37.50 3.62
C ALA A 40 -11.83 -37.01 2.87
N LEU A 41 -11.86 -35.80 2.31
CA LEU A 41 -10.71 -35.18 1.65
C LEU A 41 -9.60 -34.82 2.65
N GLU A 42 -9.96 -34.33 3.83
CA GLU A 42 -9.01 -33.99 4.89
C GLU A 42 -8.26 -35.22 5.39
N ARG A 43 -8.95 -36.34 5.63
CA ARG A 43 -8.31 -37.63 5.97
C ARG A 43 -7.35 -38.12 4.89
N LYS A 44 -7.71 -37.93 3.62
CA LYS A 44 -6.86 -38.32 2.48
C LYS A 44 -5.61 -37.44 2.34
N TRP A 45 -5.73 -36.15 2.68
CA TRP A 45 -4.61 -35.22 2.71
C TRP A 45 -3.64 -35.53 3.84
N ILE A 46 -4.13 -35.76 5.06
CA ILE A 46 -3.32 -36.09 6.24
C ILE A 46 -2.48 -37.36 6.00
N GLY A 47 -3.09 -38.41 5.43
CA GLY A 47 -2.35 -39.64 5.10
C GLY A 47 -1.27 -39.46 4.03
N LYS A 48 -1.44 -38.51 3.10
CA LYS A 48 -0.42 -38.20 2.08
C LYS A 48 0.75 -37.42 2.67
N THR A 49 0.50 -36.52 3.62
CA THR A 49 1.54 -35.75 4.30
C THR A 49 2.41 -36.61 5.21
N GLU A 50 1.85 -37.60 5.90
CA GLU A 50 2.64 -38.54 6.72
C GLU A 50 3.62 -39.36 5.86
N HIS A 51 3.18 -39.81 4.68
CA HIS A 51 4.01 -40.58 3.76
C HIS A 51 5.23 -39.78 3.24
N ILE A 52 5.04 -38.48 2.98
CA ILE A 52 6.12 -37.58 2.52
C ILE A 52 7.12 -37.30 3.65
N THR A 53 6.65 -37.17 4.90
CA THR A 53 7.53 -36.95 6.05
C THR A 53 8.40 -38.16 6.41
N VAL A 54 7.93 -39.38 6.13
CA VAL A 54 8.72 -40.61 6.31
C VAL A 54 9.81 -40.72 5.25
N ASP A 55 9.50 -40.46 3.97
CA ASP A 55 10.48 -40.41 2.88
C ASP A 55 11.61 -39.39 3.14
N MET A 56 11.25 -38.21 3.66
CA MET A 56 12.23 -37.16 3.99
C MET A 56 13.14 -37.55 5.16
N ARG A 57 12.66 -38.35 6.12
CA ARG A 57 13.45 -38.82 7.25
C ARG A 57 14.47 -39.88 6.83
N GLU A 58 14.15 -40.73 5.86
CA GLU A 58 15.09 -41.73 5.34
C GLU A 58 16.26 -41.11 4.55
N GLN A 59 16.05 -39.98 3.85
CA GLN A 59 17.12 -39.29 3.12
C GLN A 59 18.16 -38.60 4.03
N ILE A 60 17.80 -38.23 5.26
CA ILE A 60 18.68 -37.51 6.20
C ILE A 60 19.69 -38.44 6.90
N HIS A 61 19.53 -39.77 6.84
CA HIS A 61 20.40 -40.73 7.53
C HIS A 61 21.49 -41.36 6.65
N SER A 62 21.75 -40.81 5.46
CA SER A 62 22.88 -41.24 4.62
C SER A 62 24.16 -40.45 4.95
N PRO A 63 25.31 -41.09 5.24
CA PRO A 63 26.54 -40.40 5.64
C PRO A 63 27.24 -39.71 4.44
N PRO A 64 27.90 -38.56 4.65
CA PRO A 64 28.53 -37.79 3.57
C PRO A 64 29.90 -38.35 3.16
N GLN A 65 30.16 -38.41 1.85
CA GLN A 65 31.49 -38.69 1.29
C GLN A 65 32.37 -37.42 1.33
N THR A 66 33.55 -37.54 1.91
CA THR A 66 34.60 -36.52 1.99
C THR A 66 35.51 -36.58 0.77
N THR A 67 35.70 -35.45 0.07
CA THR A 67 36.83 -35.26 -0.84
C THR A 67 37.55 -33.94 -0.52
N THR A 68 38.73 -34.07 0.05
CA THR A 68 39.70 -33.02 0.36
C THR A 68 40.45 -32.62 -0.92
N SER A 69 40.65 -31.33 -1.18
CA SER A 69 41.79 -30.87 -1.98
C SER A 69 42.33 -29.55 -1.45
N THR A 70 43.65 -29.52 -1.32
CA THR A 70 44.48 -28.54 -0.64
C THR A 70 45.22 -27.73 -1.70
N HIS A 71 45.23 -26.40 -1.64
CA HIS A 71 46.26 -25.60 -2.34
C HIS A 71 46.66 -24.36 -1.53
N THR A 72 47.90 -24.40 -1.07
CA THR A 72 48.76 -23.32 -0.56
C THR A 72 49.21 -22.36 -1.67
N HIS A 73 49.38 -21.06 -1.39
CA HIS A 73 50.57 -20.26 -1.76
C HIS A 73 50.57 -18.85 -1.14
N SER A 74 51.78 -18.40 -0.77
CA SER A 74 52.17 -17.15 -0.08
C SER A 74 52.50 -15.99 -1.06
N PRO A 75 52.79 -14.75 -0.60
CA PRO A 75 52.68 -13.49 -1.36
C PRO A 75 54.03 -12.93 -1.86
N PRO A 76 54.03 -11.79 -2.58
CA PRO A 76 55.17 -10.87 -2.50
C PRO A 76 54.81 -9.36 -2.39
N THR A 77 55.47 -8.74 -1.40
CA THR A 77 56.41 -7.59 -1.47
C THR A 77 56.11 -6.30 -2.24
N ALA A 78 56.38 -5.21 -1.52
CA ALA A 78 56.39 -3.79 -1.88
C ALA A 78 57.39 -3.38 -2.98
N THR A 79 57.15 -2.21 -3.59
CA THR A 79 58.17 -1.37 -4.22
C THR A 79 57.81 0.12 -4.10
N ASP A 80 58.77 0.88 -3.57
CA ASP A 80 58.87 2.34 -3.63
C ASP A 80 59.14 2.82 -5.07
N THR A 81 58.63 3.99 -5.45
CA THR A 81 59.36 4.92 -6.34
C THR A 81 58.87 6.35 -6.12
N ALA A 82 59.82 7.22 -5.76
CA ALA A 82 59.68 8.67 -5.67
C ALA A 82 59.88 9.36 -7.03
N ALA A 83 59.20 10.48 -7.29
CA ALA A 83 59.74 11.61 -8.07
C ALA A 83 58.87 12.88 -8.00
N LYS A 84 59.52 13.99 -7.59
CA LYS A 84 59.45 15.40 -8.08
C LYS A 84 58.07 15.90 -8.57
N GLY A 85 57.45 16.93 -7.97
CA GLY A 85 57.98 18.27 -7.69
C GLY A 85 57.46 19.26 -8.74
N THR A 86 56.72 20.30 -8.34
CA THR A 86 56.74 21.67 -8.89
C THR A 86 55.77 22.55 -8.06
N THR A 87 56.35 23.55 -7.41
CA THR A 87 55.71 24.69 -6.76
C THR A 87 55.09 25.64 -7.80
N SER A 88 53.85 26.07 -7.60
CA SER A 88 53.32 27.30 -8.21
C SER A 88 52.50 28.07 -7.19
N ALA A 89 52.98 29.28 -6.90
CA ALA A 89 52.37 30.25 -6.03
C ALA A 89 51.14 30.86 -6.72
N HIS A 90 49.97 30.74 -6.10
CA HIS A 90 48.81 31.57 -6.45
C HIS A 90 48.63 32.67 -5.39
N THR A 91 48.78 33.88 -5.89
CA THR A 91 48.63 35.19 -5.27
C THR A 91 47.38 35.28 -4.38
N HIS A 92 47.61 35.50 -3.09
CA HIS A 92 46.58 35.97 -2.16
C HIS A 92 46.08 37.35 -2.60
N SER A 93 44.82 37.42 -3.04
CA SER A 93 44.07 38.68 -3.00
C SER A 93 43.56 38.87 -1.56
N PRO A 94 43.61 40.10 -1.00
CA PRO A 94 43.19 40.33 0.38
C PRO A 94 41.67 40.12 0.49
N PRO A 95 41.17 39.49 1.57
CA PRO A 95 39.73 39.41 1.79
C PRO A 95 39.22 40.82 2.09
N THR A 96 38.28 41.29 1.27
CA THR A 96 37.50 42.48 1.56
C THR A 96 36.74 42.25 2.86
N ALA A 97 37.20 42.89 3.92
CA ALA A 97 36.60 42.89 5.23
C ALA A 97 35.23 43.58 5.20
N SER A 98 34.17 42.78 5.05
CA SER A 98 32.82 43.10 5.54
C SER A 98 31.97 41.83 5.77
N ASP A 99 32.60 40.70 6.09
CA ASP A 99 31.90 39.52 6.57
C ASP A 99 31.60 39.72 8.07
N ASP A 100 30.52 40.43 8.36
CA ASP A 100 30.01 40.56 9.72
C ASP A 100 29.76 39.13 10.25
N PRO A 101 30.45 38.65 11.31
CA PRO A 101 30.34 37.26 11.78
C PRO A 101 28.91 36.87 12.14
N GLY A 102 28.06 37.84 12.48
CA GLY A 102 26.62 37.66 12.65
C GLY A 102 25.89 37.26 11.35
N SER A 103 26.29 37.80 10.20
CA SER A 103 25.70 37.48 8.89
C SER A 103 26.12 36.09 8.37
N ALA A 104 27.38 35.71 8.60
CA ALA A 104 27.89 34.37 8.29
C ALA A 104 27.29 33.31 9.21
N LEU A 105 27.10 33.62 10.49
CA LEU A 105 26.43 32.71 11.43
C LEU A 105 24.93 32.59 11.11
N ALA A 106 24.24 33.70 10.83
CA ALA A 106 22.82 33.69 10.47
C ALA A 106 22.56 32.94 9.15
N SER A 107 23.41 33.11 8.13
CA SER A 107 23.30 32.35 6.87
C SER A 107 23.55 30.85 7.06
N ASN A 108 24.53 30.47 7.89
CA ASN A 108 24.79 29.07 8.23
C ASN A 108 23.64 28.43 9.04
N VAL A 109 23.07 29.15 10.01
CA VAL A 109 21.91 28.68 10.80
C VAL A 109 20.70 28.52 9.89
N ASN A 110 20.40 29.49 9.04
CA ASN A 110 19.31 29.39 8.06
C ASN A 110 19.49 28.19 7.12
N CYS A 111 20.72 27.90 6.69
CA CYS A 111 21.04 26.73 5.87
C CYS A 111 20.81 25.40 6.61
N ARG A 112 21.17 25.32 7.90
CA ARG A 112 20.95 24.12 8.73
C ARG A 112 19.48 23.90 9.05
N VAL A 113 18.76 24.95 9.40
CA VAL A 113 17.31 24.89 9.68
C VAL A 113 16.54 24.50 8.41
N TYR A 114 16.90 25.09 7.26
CA TYR A 114 16.30 24.72 5.98
C TYR A 114 16.56 23.25 5.62
N ARG A 115 17.79 22.75 5.86
CA ARG A 115 18.10 21.34 5.62
C ARG A 115 17.34 20.40 6.57
N ALA A 116 17.19 20.78 7.83
CA ALA A 116 16.39 20.02 8.79
C ALA A 116 14.91 20.01 8.38
N TRP A 117 14.38 21.14 7.92
CA TRP A 117 13.04 21.26 7.34
C TRP A 117 12.87 20.37 6.11
N GLU A 118 13.84 20.36 5.19
CA GLU A 118 13.82 19.50 4.00
C GLU A 118 13.74 18.02 4.41
N CYS A 119 14.59 17.57 5.34
CA CYS A 119 14.54 16.19 5.87
C CYS A 119 13.20 15.86 6.54
N PHE A 120 12.66 16.77 7.34
CA PHE A 120 11.35 16.62 7.96
C PHE A 120 10.24 16.48 6.90
N MET A 121 10.28 17.31 5.85
CA MET A 121 9.31 17.25 4.75
C MET A 121 9.41 15.97 3.93
N LEU A 122 10.58 15.35 3.82
CA LEU A 122 10.73 14.04 3.17
C LEU A 122 10.01 12.95 3.96
N ILE A 123 10.20 12.90 5.28
CA ILE A 123 9.52 11.95 6.16
C ILE A 123 8.02 12.19 6.10
N TRP A 124 7.59 13.44 6.20
CA TRP A 124 6.18 13.79 6.11
C TRP A 124 5.56 13.44 4.75
N ALA A 125 6.29 13.68 3.66
CA ALA A 125 5.85 13.31 2.31
C ALA A 125 5.65 11.80 2.17
N PHE A 126 6.53 10.99 2.77
CA PHE A 126 6.36 9.54 2.81
C PHE A 126 5.08 9.17 3.55
N ILE A 127 4.88 9.70 4.77
CA ILE A 127 3.67 9.44 5.57
C ILE A 127 2.40 9.86 4.81
N CYS A 128 2.37 11.03 4.18
CA CYS A 128 1.22 11.48 3.39
C CYS A 128 0.95 10.57 2.18
N SER A 129 2.00 10.11 1.50
CA SER A 129 1.85 9.33 0.26
C SER A 129 1.27 7.95 0.52
N TYR A 130 1.64 7.30 1.62
CA TYR A 130 1.10 5.99 2.02
C TYR A 130 -0.18 6.12 2.86
N GLY A 131 -0.25 7.14 3.71
CA GLY A 131 -1.42 7.39 4.55
C GLY A 131 -2.66 7.71 3.73
N THR A 132 -2.54 8.53 2.67
CA THR A 132 -3.73 8.97 1.92
C THR A 132 -4.53 7.82 1.27
N PRO A 133 -3.91 6.88 0.52
CA PRO A 133 -4.63 5.71 -0.01
C PRO A 133 -5.23 4.83 1.08
N PHE A 134 -4.50 4.63 2.19
CA PHE A 134 -4.97 3.82 3.31
C PHE A 134 -6.23 4.41 3.96
N MET A 135 -6.21 5.72 4.23
CA MET A 135 -7.34 6.42 4.82
C MET A 135 -8.56 6.43 3.89
N PHE A 136 -8.31 6.60 2.58
CA PHE A 136 -9.37 6.54 1.56
C PHE A 136 -9.97 5.13 1.39
N GLY A 137 -9.13 4.09 1.39
CA GLY A 137 -9.55 2.72 1.13
C GLY A 137 -10.16 2.00 2.33
N VAL A 138 -9.65 2.23 3.55
CA VAL A 138 -9.98 1.44 4.75
C VAL A 138 -10.97 2.15 5.68
N TYR A 139 -10.83 3.46 5.85
CA TYR A 139 -11.58 4.22 6.87
C TYR A 139 -12.79 4.99 6.33
N ASN A 140 -13.00 4.96 5.01
CA ASN A 140 -14.04 5.73 4.34
C ASN A 140 -15.39 5.00 4.27
N ASP A 141 -15.58 3.96 5.08
CA ASP A 141 -16.60 2.93 4.80
C ASP A 141 -17.93 3.07 5.54
N SER A 142 -18.18 4.17 6.27
CA SER A 142 -19.50 4.39 6.88
C SER A 142 -19.66 5.83 7.38
N ASP A 143 -20.88 6.37 7.27
CA ASP A 143 -21.38 7.64 7.82
C ASP A 143 -21.23 7.80 9.35
N ILE A 144 -20.56 6.87 10.02
CA ILE A 144 -20.48 6.75 11.46
C ILE A 144 -19.05 7.10 11.89
N SER A 145 -18.89 8.36 12.27
CA SER A 145 -17.71 8.94 12.93
C SER A 145 -16.39 8.77 12.18
N ILE A 146 -16.00 9.85 11.49
CA ILE A 146 -14.62 10.05 11.04
C ILE A 146 -13.70 9.81 12.25
N PRO A 147 -12.75 8.87 12.19
CA PRO A 147 -11.83 8.61 13.30
C PRO A 147 -11.11 9.91 13.67
N VAL A 148 -10.95 10.19 14.97
CA VAL A 148 -10.19 11.37 15.44
C VAL A 148 -8.81 11.42 14.79
N LEU A 149 -8.18 10.26 14.60
CA LEU A 149 -6.92 10.11 13.89
C LEU A 149 -6.96 10.70 12.47
N LEU A 150 -8.06 10.51 11.73
CA LEU A 150 -8.23 11.02 10.37
C LEU A 150 -8.28 12.54 10.35
N ILE A 151 -9.06 13.14 11.26
CA ILE A 151 -9.17 14.60 11.38
C ILE A 151 -7.82 15.20 11.78
N MET A 152 -7.14 14.59 12.76
CA MET A 152 -5.81 15.01 13.18
C MET A 152 -4.81 14.93 12.05
N PHE A 153 -4.80 13.83 11.30
CA PHE A 153 -3.90 13.63 10.17
C PHE A 153 -4.17 14.60 9.02
N ASP A 154 -5.44 14.81 8.67
CA ASP A 154 -5.87 15.74 7.61
C ASP A 154 -5.53 17.19 7.96
N GLY A 155 -5.81 17.59 9.21
CA GLY A 155 -5.47 18.90 9.75
C GLY A 155 -3.96 19.14 9.83
N ALA A 156 -3.20 18.19 10.36
CA ALA A 156 -1.73 18.27 10.40
C ALA A 156 -1.13 18.34 8.99
N SER A 157 -1.63 17.53 8.06
CA SER A 157 -1.17 17.50 6.66
C SER A 157 -1.45 18.80 5.91
N THR A 158 -2.55 19.46 6.26
CA THR A 158 -2.94 20.79 5.78
C THR A 158 -1.99 21.85 6.33
N LEU A 159 -1.81 21.90 7.65
CA LEU A 159 -0.94 22.90 8.30
C LEU A 159 0.51 22.79 7.80
N ILE A 160 1.09 21.59 7.83
CA ILE A 160 2.47 21.35 7.39
C ILE A 160 2.61 21.66 5.88
N GLY A 161 1.62 21.27 5.08
CA GLY A 161 1.60 21.58 3.65
C GLY A 161 1.55 23.08 3.36
N LEU A 162 0.78 23.86 4.14
CA LEU A 162 0.71 25.31 4.00
C LEU A 162 2.04 25.98 4.38
N ILE A 163 2.69 25.51 5.45
CA ILE A 163 4.02 26.04 5.84
C ILE A 163 5.04 25.74 4.74
N ASP A 164 5.04 24.52 4.21
CA ASP A 164 5.93 24.11 3.13
C ASP A 164 5.70 24.88 1.83
N LEU A 165 4.44 25.08 1.44
CA LEU A 165 4.06 25.94 0.32
C LEU A 165 4.54 27.38 0.53
N PHE A 166 4.36 27.93 1.74
CA PHE A 166 4.83 29.27 2.08
C PHE A 166 6.35 29.39 1.94
N VAL A 167 7.12 28.42 2.47
CA VAL A 167 8.58 28.38 2.35
C VAL A 167 9.00 28.30 0.87
N GLU A 168 8.32 27.48 0.06
CA GLU A 168 8.62 27.33 -1.36
C GLU A 168 8.34 28.61 -2.15
N ILE A 169 7.20 29.27 -1.91
CA ILE A 169 6.87 30.57 -2.52
C ILE A 169 7.83 31.66 -2.06
N TRP A 170 8.20 31.68 -0.78
CA TRP A 170 9.16 32.65 -0.24
C TRP A 170 10.52 32.53 -0.92
N MET A 171 11.03 31.31 -1.10
CA MET A 171 12.28 31.06 -1.83
C MET A 171 12.20 31.49 -3.29
N TRP A 172 11.04 31.33 -3.91
CA TRP A 172 10.80 31.77 -5.29
C TRP A 172 10.80 33.30 -5.40
N VAL A 173 10.09 34.02 -4.53
CA VAL A 173 10.05 35.50 -4.51
C VAL A 173 11.44 36.10 -4.28
N LYS A 174 12.28 35.44 -3.47
CA LYS A 174 13.67 35.85 -3.23
C LYS A 174 14.64 35.50 -4.38
N GLY A 175 14.16 34.86 -5.45
CA GLY A 175 14.96 34.54 -6.63
C GLY A 175 15.91 33.37 -6.46
N PHE A 176 15.84 32.61 -5.36
CA PHE A 176 16.69 31.44 -5.13
C PHE A 176 16.31 30.24 -6.01
N THR A 177 15.07 30.21 -6.50
CA THR A 177 14.55 29.14 -7.37
C THR A 177 13.81 29.76 -8.54
N ALA A 178 14.09 29.30 -9.76
CA ALA A 178 13.32 29.69 -10.95
C ALA A 178 12.29 28.60 -11.27
N LYS A 179 11.00 28.96 -11.33
CA LYS A 179 9.92 28.07 -11.75
C LYS A 179 9.52 28.38 -13.20
N GLY A 180 9.76 27.43 -14.10
CA GLY A 180 9.14 27.45 -15.44
C GLY A 180 7.65 27.10 -15.37
N ILE A 181 6.98 27.00 -16.54
CA ILE A 181 5.54 26.68 -16.66
C ILE A 181 5.17 25.40 -15.89
N ASN A 182 6.00 24.36 -15.97
CA ASN A 182 5.80 23.12 -15.22
C ASN A 182 5.79 23.35 -13.70
N GLY A 183 6.61 24.28 -13.20
CA GLY A 183 6.66 24.63 -11.77
C GLY A 183 5.36 25.24 -11.24
N TRP A 184 4.61 25.97 -12.07
CA TRP A 184 3.31 26.51 -11.72
C TRP A 184 2.25 25.42 -11.60
N ILE A 185 2.23 24.46 -12.54
CA ILE A 185 1.31 23.31 -12.48
C ILE A 185 1.53 22.51 -11.20
N TRP A 186 2.80 22.23 -10.85
CA TRP A 186 3.13 21.55 -9.61
C TRP A 186 2.73 22.35 -8.37
N CYS A 187 2.89 23.68 -8.40
CA CYS A 187 2.44 24.57 -7.34
C CYS A 187 0.92 24.47 -7.13
N LEU A 188 0.14 24.49 -8.21
CA LEU A 188 -1.32 24.36 -8.16
C LEU A 188 -1.76 22.99 -7.61
N LEU A 189 -1.09 21.92 -8.02
CA LEU A 189 -1.34 20.57 -7.49
C LEU A 189 -0.99 20.46 -6.00
N ASP A 190 0.09 21.11 -5.57
CA ASP A 190 0.48 21.14 -4.16
C ASP A 190 -0.51 21.98 -3.33
N ILE A 191 -1.01 23.11 -3.86
CA ILE A 191 -2.12 23.90 -3.26
C ILE A 191 -3.37 23.03 -3.10
N PHE A 192 -3.79 22.35 -4.17
CA PHE A 192 -4.97 21.49 -4.13
C PHE A 192 -4.81 20.34 -3.13
N GLY A 193 -3.62 19.75 -3.05
CA GLY A 193 -3.30 18.72 -2.07
C GLY A 193 -3.27 19.21 -0.62
N CYS A 194 -3.09 20.52 -0.37
CA CYS A 194 -3.12 21.10 0.97
C CYS A 194 -4.53 21.33 1.51
N ILE A 195 -5.57 21.26 0.67
CA ILE A 195 -6.95 21.47 1.13
C ILE A 195 -7.39 20.26 2.00
N PRO A 196 -8.02 20.48 3.16
CA PRO A 196 -8.51 19.43 4.06
C PRO A 196 -9.82 18.81 3.55
N TRP A 197 -9.73 18.06 2.45
CA TRP A 197 -10.91 17.51 1.75
C TRP A 197 -11.79 16.61 2.62
N PHE A 198 -11.19 15.83 3.53
CA PHE A 198 -11.96 14.94 4.41
C PHE A 198 -12.73 15.68 5.50
N ILE A 199 -12.20 16.81 5.99
CA ILE A 199 -12.91 17.65 6.97
C ILE A 199 -14.06 18.41 6.29
N ILE A 200 -13.81 18.94 5.10
CA ILE A 200 -14.80 19.75 4.37
C ILE A 200 -15.93 18.86 3.86
N PHE A 201 -15.60 17.74 3.22
CA PHE A 201 -16.57 16.84 2.63
C PHE A 201 -16.59 15.53 3.41
N LYS A 202 -17.59 15.39 4.28
CA LYS A 202 -17.83 14.18 5.10
C LYS A 202 -18.32 12.96 4.30
N THR A 203 -18.10 12.96 3.01
CA THR A 203 -18.72 12.03 2.06
C THR A 203 -17.66 11.24 1.31
N ARG A 204 -17.98 9.98 1.05
CA ARG A 204 -17.06 8.99 0.50
C ARG A 204 -16.38 9.40 -0.82
N VAL A 205 -17.15 10.02 -1.72
CA VAL A 205 -16.72 10.41 -3.06
C VAL A 205 -15.70 11.55 -3.02
N TRP A 206 -15.98 12.57 -2.21
CA TRP A 206 -15.20 13.80 -2.17
C TRP A 206 -13.90 13.66 -1.37
N GLY A 207 -13.81 12.65 -0.49
CA GLY A 207 -12.54 12.27 0.14
C GLY A 207 -11.45 11.86 -0.87
N GLY A 208 -11.84 11.40 -2.06
CA GLY A 208 -10.90 11.09 -3.16
C GLY A 208 -10.15 12.32 -3.68
N LEU A 209 -10.64 13.54 -3.43
CA LEU A 209 -9.93 14.77 -3.79
C LEU A 209 -8.64 14.97 -2.99
N ALA A 210 -8.41 14.21 -1.92
CA ALA A 210 -7.15 14.21 -1.20
C ALA A 210 -6.03 13.40 -1.89
N ILE A 211 -6.35 12.53 -2.87
CA ILE A 211 -5.38 11.67 -3.58
C ILE A 211 -4.17 12.44 -4.17
N PRO A 212 -4.28 13.68 -4.68
CA PRO A 212 -3.13 14.46 -5.14
C PRO A 212 -2.01 14.61 -4.10
N ARG A 213 -2.26 14.40 -2.79
CA ARG A 213 -1.22 14.33 -1.76
C ARG A 213 -0.18 13.25 -1.99
N VAL A 214 -0.55 12.16 -2.67
CA VAL A 214 0.38 11.11 -3.12
C VAL A 214 1.50 11.69 -3.96
N LEU A 215 1.24 12.76 -4.72
CA LEU A 215 2.25 13.41 -5.55
C LEU A 215 3.39 14.01 -4.71
N ARG A 216 3.26 14.17 -3.39
CA ARG A 216 4.36 14.63 -2.51
C ARG A 216 5.54 13.67 -2.51
N ILE A 217 5.35 12.39 -2.86
CA ILE A 217 6.43 11.41 -3.04
C ILE A 217 7.51 11.92 -4.03
N ARG A 218 7.15 12.81 -4.98
CA ARG A 218 8.09 13.47 -5.90
C ARG A 218 9.24 14.15 -5.16
N LYS A 219 9.03 14.66 -3.95
CA LYS A 219 10.08 15.30 -3.15
C LYS A 219 11.18 14.30 -2.78
N ILE A 220 10.79 13.07 -2.45
CA ILE A 220 11.72 11.99 -2.13
C ILE A 220 12.53 11.61 -3.38
N PHE A 221 11.86 11.42 -4.53
CA PHE A 221 12.57 11.13 -5.78
C PHE A 221 13.52 12.27 -6.21
N LYS A 222 13.08 13.54 -6.12
CA LYS A 222 13.95 14.69 -6.41
C LYS A 222 15.15 14.76 -5.47
N TRP A 223 14.95 14.47 -4.18
CA TRP A 223 16.03 14.44 -3.21
C TRP A 223 17.01 13.30 -3.48
N LEU A 224 16.52 12.10 -3.80
CA LEU A 224 17.34 10.96 -4.21
C LEU A 224 18.18 11.31 -5.45
N GLN A 225 17.57 11.92 -6.48
CA GLN A 225 18.25 12.31 -7.71
C GLN A 225 19.29 13.43 -7.53
N LYS A 226 19.05 14.35 -6.59
CA LYS A 226 19.96 15.48 -6.31
C LYS A 226 21.22 15.04 -5.57
N LYS A 227 21.17 13.91 -4.86
CA LYS A 227 22.30 13.42 -4.10
C LYS A 227 23.40 12.95 -5.06
N LYS A 228 24.57 13.59 -5.00
CA LYS A 228 25.74 13.14 -5.76
C LYS A 228 26.19 11.79 -5.19
N HIS A 229 26.47 10.85 -6.08
CA HIS A 229 26.94 9.51 -5.73
C HIS A 229 28.37 9.38 -6.22
N ASP A 230 29.30 9.42 -5.27
CA ASP A 230 30.73 9.43 -5.56
C ASP A 230 31.31 8.00 -5.68
N ALA A 231 30.56 6.98 -5.23
CA ALA A 231 30.90 5.56 -5.36
C ALA A 231 29.82 4.74 -6.10
N ASP A 232 30.24 3.76 -6.91
CA ASP A 232 29.32 2.87 -7.65
C ASP A 232 28.43 2.04 -6.72
N ALA A 233 28.97 1.58 -5.59
CA ALA A 233 28.21 0.85 -4.57
C ALA A 233 27.08 1.72 -3.97
N GLU A 234 27.35 3.00 -3.71
CA GLU A 234 26.32 3.94 -3.23
C GLU A 234 25.25 4.15 -4.30
N ARG A 235 25.66 4.38 -5.56
CA ARG A 235 24.73 4.52 -6.69
C ARG A 235 23.80 3.31 -6.81
N PHE A 236 24.33 2.09 -6.75
CA PHE A 236 23.53 0.87 -6.77
C PHE A 236 22.54 0.81 -5.61
N ALA A 237 23.00 1.09 -4.38
CA ALA A 237 22.16 1.09 -3.20
C ALA A 237 20.98 2.09 -3.30
N TYR A 238 21.23 3.30 -3.81
CA TYR A 238 20.15 4.29 -4.01
C TYR A 238 19.15 3.87 -5.08
N ARG A 239 19.61 3.25 -6.17
CA ARG A 239 18.70 2.70 -7.20
C ARG A 239 17.88 1.53 -6.68
N ALA A 240 18.48 0.64 -5.89
CA ALA A 240 17.75 -0.44 -5.23
C ALA A 240 16.71 0.11 -4.25
N LEU A 241 17.07 1.13 -3.45
CA LEU A 241 16.14 1.81 -2.55
C LEU A 241 14.99 2.48 -3.31
N GLU A 242 15.29 3.17 -4.41
CA GLU A 242 14.29 3.78 -5.30
C GLU A 242 13.29 2.73 -5.81
N LEU A 243 13.79 1.59 -6.29
CA LEU A 243 12.95 0.49 -6.77
C LEU A 243 12.10 -0.13 -5.66
N ILE A 244 12.67 -0.36 -4.48
CA ILE A 244 11.94 -0.89 -3.31
C ILE A 244 10.81 0.06 -2.90
N LEU A 245 11.06 1.37 -2.89
CA LEU A 245 10.06 2.38 -2.55
C LEU A 245 8.92 2.42 -3.57
N VAL A 246 9.24 2.32 -4.88
CA VAL A 246 8.22 2.27 -5.94
C VAL A 246 7.39 0.99 -5.83
N PHE A 247 8.04 -0.16 -5.64
CA PHE A 247 7.38 -1.45 -5.52
C PHE A 247 6.45 -1.49 -4.30
N PHE A 248 6.93 -1.07 -3.13
CA PHE A 248 6.12 -1.03 -1.92
C PHE A 248 4.95 -0.04 -2.04
N PHE A 249 5.17 1.11 -2.72
CA PHE A 249 4.10 2.06 -2.99
C PHE A 249 3.00 1.47 -3.89
N TRP A 250 3.39 0.76 -4.93
CA TRP A 250 2.44 0.14 -5.86
C TRP A 250 1.64 -0.99 -5.19
N LEU A 251 2.32 -1.86 -4.43
CA LEU A 251 1.68 -2.91 -3.62
C LEU A 251 0.61 -2.32 -2.68
N HIS A 252 0.97 -1.24 -1.99
CA HIS A 252 0.06 -0.56 -1.07
C HIS A 252 -1.14 0.05 -1.78
N LEU A 253 -0.91 0.70 -2.94
CA LEU A 253 -1.97 1.30 -3.74
C LEU A 253 -2.93 0.23 -4.28
N GLU A 254 -2.41 -0.86 -4.84
CA GLU A 254 -3.21 -1.98 -5.35
C GLU A 254 -4.05 -2.60 -4.24
N GLY A 255 -3.45 -2.90 -3.08
CA GLY A 255 -4.17 -3.44 -1.93
C GLY A 255 -5.24 -2.49 -1.39
N CYS A 256 -4.98 -1.17 -1.34
CA CYS A 256 -5.99 -0.18 -0.93
C CYS A 256 -7.16 -0.12 -1.91
N VAL A 257 -6.89 -0.17 -3.23
CA VAL A 257 -7.95 -0.16 -4.25
C VAL A 257 -8.75 -1.46 -4.21
N PHE A 258 -8.10 -2.61 -4.07
CA PHE A 258 -8.79 -3.90 -3.98
C PHE A 258 -9.69 -3.99 -2.75
N HIS A 259 -9.21 -3.50 -1.61
CA HIS A 259 -10.04 -3.32 -0.42
C HIS A 259 -11.24 -2.41 -0.72
N TYR A 260 -10.98 -1.23 -1.29
CA TYR A 260 -12.02 -0.24 -1.59
C TYR A 260 -13.12 -0.80 -2.49
N LEU A 261 -12.79 -1.57 -3.51
CA LEU A 261 -13.76 -2.17 -4.42
C LEU A 261 -14.71 -3.15 -3.70
N ALA A 262 -14.22 -3.85 -2.67
CA ALA A 262 -15.01 -4.76 -1.86
C ALA A 262 -16.14 -4.05 -1.09
N THR A 263 -15.95 -2.76 -0.80
CA THR A 263 -16.84 -1.99 0.07
C THR A 263 -17.73 -1.01 -0.68
N ILE A 264 -17.64 -0.98 -2.02
CA ILE A 264 -18.57 -0.21 -2.83
C ILE A 264 -19.93 -0.94 -2.83
N PRO A 265 -21.03 -0.29 -2.37
CA PRO A 265 -22.33 -0.91 -2.42
C PRO A 265 -22.70 -1.14 -3.89
N PRO A 266 -23.34 -2.27 -4.21
CA PRO A 266 -23.72 -2.56 -5.59
C PRO A 266 -24.69 -1.47 -6.10
N PRO A 267 -24.60 -1.12 -7.40
CA PRO A 267 -25.47 -0.11 -7.98
C PRO A 267 -26.97 -0.49 -7.84
N PRO A 268 -27.88 0.49 -7.71
CA PRO A 268 -29.31 0.25 -7.47
C PRO A 268 -30.04 -0.49 -8.61
N LEU A 269 -29.38 -0.72 -9.75
CA LEU A 269 -29.92 -1.50 -10.85
C LEU A 269 -29.85 -3.02 -10.66
N SER A 270 -29.08 -3.53 -9.69
CA SER A 270 -29.04 -4.97 -9.41
C SER A 270 -29.96 -5.32 -8.24
N LYS A 271 -31.21 -5.70 -8.57
CA LYS A 271 -32.00 -6.65 -7.77
C LYS A 271 -31.29 -8.02 -7.80
N CYS A 272 -30.13 -8.12 -7.18
CA CYS A 272 -29.40 -9.38 -7.08
C CYS A 272 -29.12 -9.61 -5.61
N ASP A 273 -29.83 -10.57 -5.01
CA ASP A 273 -29.70 -11.01 -3.61
C ASP A 273 -28.30 -11.62 -3.30
N SER A 274 -27.33 -11.48 -4.21
CA SER A 274 -25.95 -11.98 -4.09
C SER A 274 -25.00 -11.19 -5.00
N CYS A 275 -24.81 -9.89 -4.75
CA CYS A 275 -23.70 -9.15 -5.35
C CYS A 275 -22.38 -9.60 -4.68
N ALA A 276 -21.86 -10.75 -5.10
CA ALA A 276 -20.64 -11.33 -4.56
C ALA A 276 -19.43 -10.45 -4.94
N THR A 277 -18.84 -9.79 -3.96
CA THR A 277 -17.48 -9.23 -4.05
C THR A 277 -16.46 -10.32 -3.70
N TRP A 278 -15.18 -10.06 -3.93
CA TRP A 278 -14.12 -10.98 -3.46
C TRP A 278 -14.24 -11.25 -1.95
N LEU A 279 -14.67 -10.26 -1.17
CA LEU A 279 -14.84 -10.39 0.28
C LEU A 279 -16.01 -11.31 0.63
N THR A 280 -17.18 -11.11 0.02
CA THR A 280 -18.35 -11.98 0.24
C THR A 280 -18.10 -13.41 -0.25
N SER A 281 -17.31 -13.59 -1.31
CA SER A 281 -16.90 -14.93 -1.75
C SER A 281 -16.04 -15.65 -0.71
N LEU A 282 -15.22 -14.89 0.01
CA LEU A 282 -14.35 -15.39 1.08
C LEU A 282 -15.18 -15.78 2.32
N GLU A 283 -16.15 -14.94 2.69
CA GLU A 283 -17.11 -15.19 3.77
C GLU A 283 -17.90 -16.48 3.53
N LEU A 284 -18.41 -16.66 2.31
CA LEU A 284 -19.16 -17.87 1.92
C LEU A 284 -18.30 -19.14 1.98
N ARG A 285 -17.00 -19.03 1.68
CA ARG A 285 -16.06 -20.16 1.71
C ARG A 285 -15.66 -20.52 3.14
N ASP A 286 -15.27 -19.52 3.92
CA ASP A 286 -14.62 -19.72 5.22
C ASP A 286 -15.64 -19.74 6.38
N GLY A 287 -16.89 -19.32 6.13
CA GLY A 287 -17.97 -19.25 7.14
C GLY A 287 -17.74 -18.19 8.22
N ILE A 288 -16.77 -17.30 8.01
CA ILE A 288 -16.39 -16.22 8.91
C ILE A 288 -17.04 -14.94 8.39
N ASP A 289 -17.75 -14.22 9.27
CA ASP A 289 -18.26 -12.90 8.97
C ASP A 289 -17.09 -11.89 8.94
N TYR A 290 -16.69 -11.49 7.75
CA TYR A 290 -15.69 -10.44 7.57
C TYR A 290 -16.34 -9.07 7.48
N SER A 291 -17.67 -8.95 7.34
CA SER A 291 -18.45 -7.74 7.08
C SER A 291 -18.60 -6.82 8.31
N ASP A 292 -18.20 -7.32 9.48
CA ASP A 292 -18.18 -6.58 10.74
C ASP A 292 -17.35 -5.27 10.65
N ILE A 293 -17.87 -4.21 11.28
CA ILE A 293 -17.30 -2.85 11.26
C ILE A 293 -16.16 -2.71 12.29
N THR A 294 -15.90 -3.76 13.08
CA THR A 294 -14.82 -3.75 14.07
C THR A 294 -13.46 -3.45 13.44
N ASN A 295 -12.61 -2.74 14.19
CA ASN A 295 -11.25 -2.43 13.73
C ASN A 295 -10.46 -3.69 13.39
N VAL A 296 -10.71 -4.80 14.11
CA VAL A 296 -10.08 -6.10 13.86
C VAL A 296 -10.46 -6.64 12.47
N ALA A 297 -11.74 -6.57 12.10
CA ALA A 297 -12.20 -6.97 10.78
C ALA A 297 -11.59 -6.08 9.67
N LYS A 298 -11.54 -4.75 9.86
CA LYS A 298 -10.90 -3.82 8.90
C LYS A 298 -9.44 -4.15 8.64
N TRP A 299 -8.65 -4.38 9.71
CA TRP A 299 -7.25 -4.77 9.57
C TRP A 299 -7.11 -6.12 8.86
N LYS A 300 -7.94 -7.11 9.17
CA LYS A 300 -7.94 -8.41 8.48
C LYS A 300 -8.20 -8.24 6.98
N ARG A 301 -9.23 -7.50 6.59
CA ARG A 301 -9.53 -7.22 5.17
C ARG A 301 -8.39 -6.50 4.47
N TYR A 302 -7.78 -5.52 5.14
CA TYR A 302 -6.63 -4.80 4.61
C TYR A 302 -5.42 -5.72 4.37
N PHE A 303 -5.05 -6.56 5.34
CA PHE A 303 -3.95 -7.51 5.17
C PHE A 303 -4.26 -8.57 4.10
N MET A 304 -5.50 -9.01 3.97
CA MET A 304 -5.91 -9.92 2.88
C MET A 304 -5.80 -9.25 1.51
N SER A 305 -6.14 -7.95 1.43
CA SER A 305 -6.02 -7.18 0.19
C SER A 305 -4.56 -6.93 -0.19
N LEU A 306 -3.70 -6.64 0.80
CA LEU A 306 -2.25 -6.53 0.60
C LEU A 306 -1.64 -7.88 0.21
N TYR A 307 -2.08 -8.99 0.83
CA TYR A 307 -1.65 -10.32 0.46
C TYR A 307 -2.00 -10.62 -0.99
N PHE A 308 -3.23 -10.31 -1.42
CA PHE A 308 -3.64 -10.41 -2.81
C PHE A 308 -2.72 -9.59 -3.74
N ALA A 309 -2.51 -8.30 -3.45
CA ALA A 309 -1.62 -7.44 -4.24
C ALA A 309 -0.17 -7.99 -4.31
N LEU A 310 0.33 -8.58 -3.21
CA LEU A 310 1.66 -9.17 -3.18
C LEU A 310 1.77 -10.40 -4.08
N ILE A 311 0.80 -11.32 -4.03
CA ILE A 311 0.83 -12.55 -4.83
C ILE A 311 0.57 -12.28 -6.32
N THR A 312 -0.18 -11.23 -6.66
CA THR A 312 -0.42 -10.81 -8.05
C THR A 312 0.80 -10.08 -8.63
N MET A 313 1.38 -9.13 -7.88
CA MET A 313 2.60 -8.43 -8.30
C MET A 313 3.82 -9.34 -8.41
N SER A 314 3.94 -10.35 -7.54
CA SER A 314 4.99 -11.37 -7.65
C SER A 314 4.68 -12.47 -8.67
N THR A 315 3.54 -12.38 -9.38
CA THR A 315 3.09 -13.34 -10.40
C THR A 315 2.90 -14.78 -9.90
N VAL A 316 2.75 -14.96 -8.58
CA VAL A 316 2.54 -16.28 -7.96
C VAL A 316 1.09 -16.75 -8.13
N GLY A 317 0.12 -15.88 -7.80
CA GLY A 317 -1.30 -16.09 -8.12
C GLY A 317 -1.93 -17.42 -7.64
N TYR A 318 -1.99 -17.70 -6.34
CA TYR A 318 -2.61 -18.93 -5.80
C TYR A 318 -4.11 -19.12 -6.13
N GLY A 319 -4.82 -18.04 -6.50
CA GLY A 319 -6.24 -18.09 -6.87
C GLY A 319 -7.25 -18.14 -5.71
N ALA A 320 -6.78 -18.26 -4.46
CA ALA A 320 -7.65 -18.28 -3.28
C ALA A 320 -8.42 -16.98 -3.04
N ILE A 321 -7.85 -15.84 -3.46
CA ILE A 321 -8.50 -14.53 -3.49
C ILE A 321 -8.42 -14.06 -4.94
N HIS A 322 -9.55 -13.68 -5.51
CA HIS A 322 -9.63 -13.22 -6.89
C HIS A 322 -10.81 -12.27 -7.07
N PRO A 323 -10.74 -11.34 -8.04
CA PRO A 323 -11.88 -10.50 -8.39
C PRO A 323 -13.03 -11.38 -8.93
N VAL A 324 -14.22 -11.17 -8.41
CA VAL A 324 -15.44 -11.91 -8.79
C VAL A 324 -16.36 -11.04 -9.62
N ASN A 325 -16.41 -9.74 -9.30
CA ASN A 325 -17.23 -8.78 -10.03
C ASN A 325 -16.49 -8.26 -11.28
N PHE A 326 -17.24 -7.95 -12.34
CA PHE A 326 -16.70 -7.33 -13.57
C PHE A 326 -15.94 -6.04 -13.26
N ILE A 327 -16.45 -5.22 -12.34
CA ILE A 327 -15.77 -4.00 -11.91
C ILE A 327 -14.42 -4.32 -11.26
N GLU A 328 -14.38 -5.30 -10.34
CA GLU A 328 -13.14 -5.75 -9.71
C GLU A 328 -12.13 -6.26 -10.76
N MET A 329 -12.59 -7.05 -11.73
CA MET A 329 -11.76 -7.59 -12.80
C MET A 329 -11.15 -6.49 -13.67
N VAL A 330 -11.95 -5.49 -14.08
CA VAL A 330 -11.47 -4.38 -14.91
C VAL A 330 -10.46 -3.52 -14.15
N PHE A 331 -10.76 -3.14 -12.91
CA PHE A 331 -9.84 -2.31 -12.12
C PHE A 331 -8.53 -3.04 -11.79
N MET A 332 -8.61 -4.31 -11.37
CA MET A 332 -7.41 -5.10 -11.09
C MET A 332 -6.60 -5.38 -12.36
N GLY A 333 -7.23 -5.69 -13.48
CA GLY A 333 -6.55 -5.87 -14.76
C GLY A 333 -5.76 -4.63 -15.20
N HIS A 334 -6.33 -3.43 -15.03
CA HIS A 334 -5.63 -2.18 -15.32
C HIS A 334 -4.47 -1.91 -14.35
N LEU A 335 -4.62 -2.24 -13.07
CA LEU A 335 -3.58 -2.04 -12.05
C LEU A 335 -2.39 -3.01 -12.20
N LEU A 336 -2.62 -4.19 -12.76
CA LEU A 336 -1.59 -5.21 -13.03
C LEU A 336 -0.83 -5.00 -14.35
N LEU A 337 -1.38 -4.22 -15.29
CA LEU A 337 -0.72 -4.00 -16.57
C LEU A 337 0.64 -3.28 -16.44
N PRO A 338 0.79 -2.22 -15.60
CA PRO A 338 2.09 -1.59 -15.35
C PRO A 338 3.11 -2.52 -14.69
N THR A 339 2.69 -3.45 -13.85
CA THR A 339 3.59 -4.36 -13.14
C THR A 339 4.17 -5.41 -14.09
N LEU A 340 3.33 -5.97 -14.96
CA LEU A 340 3.77 -6.87 -16.02
C LEU A 340 4.70 -6.17 -17.02
N LEU A 341 4.39 -4.91 -17.37
CA LEU A 341 5.24 -4.12 -18.26
C LEU A 341 6.61 -3.81 -17.62
N SER A 342 6.63 -3.54 -16.30
CA SER A 342 7.87 -3.28 -15.56
C SER A 342 8.74 -4.53 -15.35
N LEU A 343 8.16 -5.73 -15.43
CA LEU A 343 8.91 -7.00 -15.35
C LEU A 343 9.46 -7.43 -16.73
N ALA A 344 8.91 -6.88 -17.81
CA ALA A 344 9.31 -7.19 -19.19
C ALA A 344 10.45 -6.31 -19.72
N ILE A 345 10.81 -5.23 -19.00
CA ILE A 345 11.89 -4.29 -19.30
C ILE A 345 13.02 -4.52 -18.31
#